data_AF-A0AAN7AVR8-F1
#
_entry.id   AF-A0AAN7AVR8-F1
#
_cell.length_a   1.000
_cell.length_b   1.000
_cell.length_c   1.000
_cell.angle_alpha   90.00
_cell.angle_beta   90.00
_cell.angle_gamma   90.00
#
_symmetry.space_group_name_H-M   'P 1'
#
loop_
_entity.id
_entity.type
_entity.pdbx_description
1 polymer ?
#
loop_
_entity_poly.entity_id
_entity_poly.type
_entity_poly.pdbx_seq_one_letter_code
_entity_poly.pdbx_strand_id
1 'polypeptide(L)'
;MFLSRTQTPECSWSDLPNQPVNTHVNGTLYCWNSNLGIPYWIHEHEFTCLNFDSQNCVCPRLKADPEVAGIGVILAFIVTAFLSVISTVFALLLTRTNGPLSRDGTWPPPSSRSFPPTLNKINYFSRQHVARPLVSFLHSLGANIPVLSACATDLVISLSDTQLVTGLAVLVGALASVYRSDHDEPMTVYHFTIAADLAWFSSTTHLSSLLVLRYHPRISAKKGHRPTHRRTWIVRLPLAIRLILMVIFAGLLLWATMLGGYECWYSIMACPTKCTLTYPWGGDPETWVAVNTVLIVYGYSTHMLELSVTARKYWLDHVRSRILTPDNKPPVPRLKQGIVGIVMSTSRMLLFWFFNVLGSDIFDVAEMMVWFALGCYWISADRRWGQAEMESEHRQAENRLAYGQLIPIVLLLLPLIALVESYVHHSEADKKKRFGQCSCGGCEWHGC
;
A
#
# COMPACT_ATOMS: atom_id res chain seq x y z
N MET A 1 11.36 5.00 -21.47
CA MET A 1 12.60 4.21 -21.36
C MET A 1 12.82 3.64 -19.97
N PHE A 2 12.28 4.25 -18.90
CA PHE A 2 12.28 3.65 -17.57
C PHE A 2 10.96 2.91 -17.31
N LEU A 3 11.05 1.73 -16.69
CA LEU A 3 9.97 0.88 -16.15
C LEU A 3 9.39 -0.24 -17.06
N SER A 4 9.94 -0.59 -18.21
CA SER A 4 9.55 -1.87 -18.84
C SER A 4 10.36 -2.99 -18.20
N ARG A 5 9.69 -3.99 -17.60
CA ARG A 5 10.29 -5.33 -17.53
C ARG A 5 10.57 -5.72 -18.99
N THR A 6 11.74 -6.24 -19.29
CA THR A 6 12.09 -6.69 -20.65
C THR A 6 12.31 -8.19 -20.63
N GLN A 7 11.96 -8.87 -21.71
CA GLN A 7 12.38 -10.25 -21.92
C GLN A 7 13.91 -10.25 -22.03
N THR A 8 14.59 -10.94 -21.13
CA THR A 8 16.04 -11.11 -21.23
C THR A 8 16.35 -12.14 -22.32
N PRO A 9 17.32 -11.87 -23.21
CA PRO A 9 17.65 -12.75 -24.33
C PRO A 9 18.23 -14.11 -23.89
N GLU A 10 18.73 -14.20 -22.65
CA GLU A 10 19.35 -15.41 -22.08
C GLU A 10 18.32 -16.50 -21.73
N CYS A 11 17.04 -16.17 -21.74
CA CYS A 11 15.94 -17.07 -21.36
C CYS A 11 15.12 -17.54 -22.58
N SER A 12 15.73 -17.68 -23.76
CA SER A 12 15.07 -18.16 -24.98
C SER A 12 14.81 -19.67 -24.93
N TRP A 13 13.81 -20.08 -24.13
CA TRP A 13 13.21 -21.42 -24.20
C TRP A 13 12.38 -21.61 -25.49
N SER A 14 12.19 -20.53 -26.25
CA SER A 14 11.56 -20.49 -27.57
C SER A 14 12.44 -21.03 -28.70
N ASP A 15 13.73 -21.30 -28.44
CA ASP A 15 14.68 -21.80 -29.43
C ASP A 15 15.19 -23.20 -29.06
N LEU A 16 14.28 -24.11 -28.70
CA LEU A 16 14.67 -25.51 -28.56
C LEU A 16 15.17 -26.05 -29.90
N PRO A 17 16.19 -26.92 -29.93
CA PRO A 17 16.67 -27.50 -31.17
C PRO A 17 15.52 -28.21 -31.90
N ASN A 18 15.38 -27.94 -33.20
CA ASN A 18 14.34 -28.54 -34.06
C ASN A 18 12.90 -28.31 -33.57
N GLN A 19 12.63 -27.21 -32.88
CA GLN A 19 11.30 -26.90 -32.37
C GLN A 19 10.27 -26.84 -33.51
N PRO A 20 9.20 -27.66 -33.46
CA PRO A 20 8.15 -27.64 -34.45
C PRO A 20 7.35 -26.33 -34.35
N VAL A 21 6.75 -25.91 -35.47
CA VAL A 21 5.87 -24.72 -35.52
C VAL A 21 4.74 -24.81 -34.48
N ASN A 22 4.25 -26.02 -34.22
CA ASN A 22 3.29 -26.29 -33.15
C ASN A 22 4.00 -27.06 -32.03
N THR A 23 4.27 -26.40 -30.90
CA THR A 23 4.84 -27.03 -29.70
C THR A 23 3.81 -27.77 -28.84
N HIS A 24 2.53 -27.66 -29.19
CA HIS A 24 1.41 -28.30 -28.51
C HIS A 24 0.53 -29.02 -29.54
N VAL A 25 0.40 -30.34 -29.42
CA VAL A 25 -0.42 -31.16 -30.33
C VAL A 25 -1.25 -32.15 -29.52
N ASN A 26 -2.58 -32.14 -29.64
CA ASN A 26 -3.48 -33.08 -28.98
C ASN A 26 -3.25 -33.23 -27.45
N GLY A 27 -2.98 -32.12 -26.75
CA GLY A 27 -2.70 -32.14 -25.30
C GLY A 27 -1.34 -32.75 -24.93
N THR A 28 -0.42 -32.78 -25.88
CA THR A 28 0.99 -33.13 -25.66
C THR A 28 1.90 -31.93 -25.85
N LEU A 29 3.01 -31.92 -25.11
CA LEU A 29 4.02 -30.88 -25.05
C LEU A 29 5.31 -31.37 -25.72
N TYR A 30 5.93 -30.47 -26.48
CA TYR A 30 7.24 -30.73 -27.05
C TYR A 30 8.35 -30.69 -25.99
N CYS A 31 9.22 -31.68 -26.03
CA CYS A 31 10.39 -31.77 -25.18
C CYS A 31 11.63 -32.14 -25.97
N TRP A 32 12.80 -31.72 -25.48
CA TRP A 32 14.09 -32.02 -26.09
C TRP A 32 15.01 -32.75 -25.12
N ASN A 33 15.29 -34.02 -25.40
CA ASN A 33 16.23 -34.78 -24.58
C ASN A 33 17.67 -34.39 -24.94
N SER A 34 18.29 -33.54 -24.13
CA SER A 34 19.68 -33.08 -24.33
C SER A 34 20.71 -34.20 -24.33
N ASN A 35 20.46 -35.33 -23.63
CA ASN A 35 21.39 -36.44 -23.57
C ASN A 35 21.35 -37.32 -24.84
N LEU A 36 20.17 -37.45 -25.43
CA LEU A 36 19.95 -38.30 -26.63
C LEU A 36 19.91 -37.49 -27.93
N GLY A 37 19.78 -36.16 -27.86
CA GLY A 37 19.67 -35.29 -29.03
C GLY A 37 18.41 -35.54 -29.86
N ILE A 38 17.32 -36.02 -29.24
CA ILE A 38 16.07 -36.35 -29.92
C ILE A 38 14.88 -35.63 -29.28
N PRO A 39 13.88 -35.22 -30.10
CA PRO A 39 12.63 -34.69 -29.61
C PRO A 39 11.71 -35.81 -29.14
N TYR A 40 10.84 -35.51 -28.17
CA TYR A 40 9.75 -36.39 -27.75
C TYR A 40 8.57 -35.57 -27.23
N TRP A 41 7.45 -36.23 -27.03
CA TRP A 41 6.20 -35.61 -26.61
C TRP A 41 5.72 -36.23 -25.30
N ILE A 42 5.29 -35.39 -24.36
CA ILE A 42 4.67 -35.82 -23.10
C ILE A 42 3.27 -35.26 -23.00
N HIS A 43 2.37 -35.92 -22.28
CA HIS A 43 1.06 -35.30 -22.04
C HIS A 43 1.14 -34.15 -21.02
N GLU A 44 0.29 -33.14 -21.19
CA GLU A 44 0.25 -31.96 -20.30
C GLU A 44 0.05 -32.32 -18.82
N HIS A 45 -0.74 -33.37 -18.52
CA HIS A 45 -0.98 -33.83 -17.15
C HIS A 45 0.20 -34.60 -16.54
N GLU A 46 1.15 -35.06 -17.37
CA GLU A 46 2.38 -35.72 -16.92
C GLU A 46 3.52 -34.73 -16.71
N PHE A 47 3.28 -33.44 -16.96
CA PHE A 47 4.30 -32.39 -16.83
C PHE A 47 4.74 -32.22 -15.38
N THR A 48 6.04 -32.37 -15.14
CA THR A 48 6.67 -32.08 -13.84
C THR A 48 7.83 -31.10 -13.99
N CYS A 49 8.27 -30.51 -12.88
CA CYS A 49 9.45 -29.64 -12.89
C CYS A 49 10.73 -30.35 -13.32
N LEU A 50 10.81 -31.68 -13.20
CA LEU A 50 11.95 -32.45 -13.74
C LEU A 50 11.96 -32.42 -15.26
N ASN A 51 10.79 -32.52 -15.90
CA ASN A 51 10.67 -32.43 -17.36
C ASN A 51 11.08 -31.05 -17.85
N PHE A 52 10.71 -30.00 -17.11
CA PHE A 52 11.11 -28.63 -17.39
C PHE A 52 12.63 -28.43 -17.29
N ASP A 53 13.22 -28.78 -16.14
CA ASP A 53 14.60 -28.43 -15.79
C ASP A 53 15.64 -29.35 -16.46
N SER A 54 15.36 -30.65 -16.54
CA SER A 54 16.34 -31.64 -17.03
C SER A 54 16.11 -32.11 -18.47
N GLN A 55 14.91 -31.88 -19.01
CA GLN A 55 14.52 -32.40 -20.32
C GLN A 55 14.00 -31.32 -21.29
N ASN A 56 14.23 -30.04 -20.94
CA ASN A 56 13.98 -28.88 -21.80
C ASN A 56 12.60 -28.94 -22.47
N CYS A 57 11.56 -29.20 -21.68
CA CYS A 57 10.18 -29.24 -22.14
C CYS A 57 9.56 -27.84 -22.22
N VAL A 58 8.75 -27.60 -23.24
CA VAL A 58 7.90 -26.42 -23.34
C VAL A 58 6.83 -26.47 -22.25
N CYS A 59 6.52 -25.32 -21.66
CA CYS A 59 5.51 -25.25 -20.60
C CYS A 59 4.10 -25.51 -21.11
N PRO A 60 3.19 -25.99 -20.24
CA PRO A 60 1.78 -26.10 -20.57
C PRO A 60 1.19 -24.77 -21.02
N ARG A 61 0.11 -24.81 -21.81
CA ARG A 61 -0.59 -23.59 -22.22
C ARG A 61 -1.14 -22.88 -20.99
N LEU A 62 -1.02 -21.55 -20.98
CA LEU A 62 -1.56 -20.73 -19.90
C LEU A 62 -3.09 -20.81 -19.90
N LYS A 63 -3.65 -21.47 -18.89
CA LYS A 63 -5.10 -21.52 -18.64
C LYS A 63 -5.54 -20.31 -17.81
N ALA A 64 -6.81 -19.94 -17.89
CA ALA A 64 -7.36 -18.86 -17.09
C ALA A 64 -7.64 -19.30 -15.65
N ASP A 65 -7.28 -18.48 -14.67
CA ASP A 65 -7.78 -18.55 -13.30
C ASP A 65 -8.56 -17.26 -12.97
N PRO A 66 -9.88 -17.25 -13.20
CA PRO A 66 -10.72 -16.09 -12.93
C PRO A 66 -10.84 -15.75 -11.43
N GLU A 67 -10.44 -16.63 -10.51
CA GLU A 67 -10.52 -16.36 -9.07
C GLU A 67 -9.35 -15.51 -8.57
N VAL A 68 -8.21 -15.58 -9.26
CA VAL A 68 -7.01 -14.77 -8.97
C VAL A 68 -6.88 -13.62 -9.95
N ALA A 69 -6.81 -13.92 -11.26
CA ALA A 69 -6.62 -12.95 -12.33
C ALA A 69 -7.94 -12.48 -12.95
N GLY A 70 -9.05 -12.65 -12.25
CA GLY A 70 -10.34 -12.13 -12.67
C GLY A 70 -10.42 -10.62 -12.74
N ILE A 71 -11.08 -10.08 -13.76
CA ILE A 71 -11.29 -8.63 -13.87
C ILE A 71 -12.01 -8.04 -12.64
N GLY A 72 -12.97 -8.77 -12.06
CA GLY A 72 -13.69 -8.33 -10.87
C GLY A 72 -12.80 -8.23 -9.63
N VAL A 73 -11.87 -9.18 -9.46
CA VAL A 73 -10.90 -9.19 -8.35
C VAL A 73 -9.94 -8.01 -8.48
N ILE A 74 -9.36 -7.84 -9.67
CA ILE A 74 -8.42 -6.75 -9.97
C ILE A 74 -9.09 -5.39 -9.74
N LEU A 75 -10.29 -5.18 -10.29
CA LEU A 75 -11.02 -3.93 -10.10
C LEU A 75 -11.34 -3.66 -8.63
N ALA A 76 -11.72 -4.69 -7.86
CA ALA A 76 -12.03 -4.50 -6.44
C ALA A 76 -10.80 -4.02 -5.65
N PHE A 77 -9.62 -4.60 -5.87
CA PHE A 77 -8.38 -4.16 -5.22
C PHE A 77 -7.96 -2.76 -5.65
N ILE A 78 -8.00 -2.47 -6.96
CA ILE A 78 -7.66 -1.13 -7.49
C ILE A 78 -8.61 -0.06 -6.93
N VAL A 79 -9.92 -0.30 -6.96
CA VAL A 79 -10.93 0.64 -6.45
C VAL A 79 -10.75 0.84 -4.95
N THR A 80 -10.47 -0.21 -4.18
CA THR A 80 -10.24 -0.07 -2.73
C THR A 80 -9.00 0.78 -2.44
N ALA A 81 -7.89 0.53 -3.13
CA ALA A 81 -6.66 1.29 -2.96
C ALA A 81 -6.84 2.75 -3.40
N PHE A 82 -7.54 2.98 -4.51
CA PHE A 82 -7.88 4.32 -4.99
C PHE A 82 -8.73 5.11 -3.98
N LEU A 83 -9.81 4.50 -3.49
CA LEU A 83 -10.67 5.09 -2.46
C LEU A 83 -9.87 5.38 -1.18
N SER A 84 -8.91 4.52 -0.83
CA SER A 84 -8.06 4.70 0.35
C SER A 84 -7.08 5.86 0.22
N VAL A 85 -6.45 6.02 -0.95
CA VAL A 85 -5.56 7.15 -1.22
C VAL A 85 -6.36 8.46 -1.19
N ILE A 86 -7.50 8.53 -1.89
CA ILE A 86 -8.34 9.74 -1.91
C ILE A 86 -8.87 10.07 -0.51
N SER A 87 -9.39 9.07 0.20
CA SER A 87 -9.95 9.27 1.54
C SER A 87 -8.86 9.67 2.54
N THR A 88 -7.63 9.18 2.37
CA THR A 88 -6.47 9.61 3.15
C THR A 88 -6.09 11.06 2.88
N VAL A 89 -5.99 11.45 1.61
CA VAL A 89 -5.76 12.86 1.24
C VAL A 89 -6.82 13.75 1.87
N PHE A 90 -8.08 13.37 1.72
CA PHE A 90 -9.21 14.10 2.28
C PHE A 90 -9.15 14.19 3.81
N ALA A 91 -8.93 13.06 4.51
CA ALA A 91 -8.81 13.01 5.96
C ALA A 91 -7.65 13.89 6.47
N LEU A 92 -6.50 13.88 5.80
CA LEU A 92 -5.35 14.71 6.16
C LEU A 92 -5.64 16.19 5.96
N LEU A 93 -6.30 16.58 4.86
CA LEU A 93 -6.68 17.98 4.61
C LEU A 93 -7.61 18.50 5.72
N LEU A 94 -8.58 17.68 6.17
CA LEU A 94 -9.49 18.05 7.26
C LEU A 94 -8.82 18.03 8.64
N THR A 95 -7.93 17.08 8.90
CA THR A 95 -7.30 16.91 10.23
C THR A 95 -6.14 17.90 10.44
N ARG A 96 -5.45 18.32 9.37
CA ARG A 96 -4.33 19.27 9.46
C ARG A 96 -4.76 20.66 9.92
N THR A 97 -6.04 21.00 9.89
CA THR A 97 -6.53 22.28 10.41
C THR A 97 -6.66 22.28 11.94
N ASN A 98 -5.54 22.24 12.64
CA ASN A 98 -5.49 22.30 14.11
C ASN A 98 -5.81 23.69 14.68
N GLY A 99 -7.10 23.91 14.91
CA GLY A 99 -7.74 25.00 15.62
C GLY A 99 -9.21 24.92 15.25
N PRO A 100 -10.17 24.85 16.20
CA PRO A 100 -11.57 24.90 15.82
C PRO A 100 -11.76 26.16 14.97
N LEU A 101 -12.39 26.01 13.80
CA LEU A 101 -12.87 27.16 13.07
C LEU A 101 -13.76 27.93 14.05
N SER A 102 -13.46 29.20 14.30
CA SER A 102 -14.32 30.01 15.16
C SER A 102 -15.73 30.03 14.55
N ARG A 103 -16.75 30.28 15.38
CA ARG A 103 -18.16 30.34 14.91
C ARG A 103 -18.38 31.32 13.76
N ASP A 104 -17.49 32.31 13.63
CA ASP A 104 -17.46 33.33 12.57
C ASP A 104 -16.74 32.86 11.28
N GLY A 105 -16.26 31.62 11.21
CA GLY A 105 -15.54 31.09 10.05
C GLY A 105 -14.05 31.48 10.00
N THR A 106 -13.52 32.12 11.04
CA THR A 106 -12.12 32.57 11.08
C THR A 106 -11.18 31.55 11.73
N TRP A 107 -9.91 31.58 11.32
CA TRP A 107 -8.85 30.74 11.91
C TRP A 107 -8.20 31.46 13.10
N PRO A 108 -7.95 30.76 14.23
CA PRO A 108 -7.21 31.35 15.34
C PRO A 108 -5.79 31.77 14.89
N PRO A 109 -5.22 32.83 15.49
CA PRO A 109 -3.89 33.30 15.15
C PRO A 109 -2.82 32.24 15.48
N PRO A 110 -1.70 32.19 14.72
CA PRO A 110 -0.65 31.17 14.90
C PRO A 110 -0.03 31.10 16.30
N SER A 111 -0.15 32.16 17.10
CA SER A 111 0.36 32.27 18.47
C SER A 111 -0.53 31.61 19.54
N SER A 112 -1.71 31.10 19.17
CA SER A 112 -2.62 30.44 20.13
C SER A 112 -2.03 29.12 20.65
N ARG A 113 -2.17 28.84 21.96
CA ARG A 113 -1.79 27.55 22.60
C ARG A 113 -2.45 26.31 21.97
N SER A 114 -3.49 26.51 21.16
CA SER A 114 -4.16 25.45 20.37
C SER A 114 -3.45 25.10 19.05
N PHE A 115 -2.41 25.83 18.63
CA PHE A 115 -1.51 25.44 17.55
C PHE A 115 -0.40 24.53 18.08
N PRO A 116 -0.47 23.19 17.89
CA PRO A 116 0.74 22.40 17.96
C PRO A 116 1.68 22.89 16.85
N PRO A 117 2.94 23.23 17.17
CA PRO A 117 3.88 23.63 16.14
C PRO A 117 4.04 22.46 15.17
N THR A 118 3.60 22.64 13.92
CA THR A 118 4.00 21.73 12.86
C THR A 118 5.51 21.91 12.71
N LEU A 119 6.28 20.93 13.18
CA LEU A 119 7.75 20.94 13.14
C LEU A 119 8.31 20.93 11.72
N ASN A 120 7.46 20.80 10.70
CA ASN A 120 7.82 20.76 9.29
C ASN A 120 7.25 21.98 8.53
N LYS A 121 8.12 22.73 7.86
CA LYS A 121 7.75 23.92 7.07
C LYS A 121 6.92 23.58 5.84
N ILE A 122 7.13 22.42 5.24
CA ILE A 122 6.38 21.95 4.07
C ILE A 122 4.92 21.66 4.45
N ASN A 123 4.72 21.04 5.61
CA ASN A 123 3.37 20.82 6.17
C ASN A 123 2.68 22.16 6.52
N TYR A 124 3.43 23.16 6.98
CA TYR A 124 2.88 24.50 7.20
C TYR A 124 2.41 25.16 5.90
N PHE A 125 3.22 25.10 4.84
CA PHE A 125 2.89 25.64 3.53
C PHE A 125 1.61 25.01 2.96
N SER A 126 1.53 23.67 2.90
CA SER A 126 0.32 22.98 2.43
C SER A 126 -0.91 23.29 3.28
N ARG A 127 -0.74 23.44 4.59
CA ARG A 127 -1.84 23.79 5.47
C ARG A 127 -2.40 25.19 5.14
N GLN A 128 -1.52 26.15 4.90
CA GLN A 128 -1.93 27.53 4.60
C GLN A 128 -2.59 27.66 3.23
N HIS A 129 -2.02 27.02 2.21
CA HIS A 129 -2.42 27.24 0.81
C HIS A 129 -3.40 26.20 0.26
N VAL A 130 -3.51 25.01 0.88
CA VAL A 130 -4.36 23.92 0.38
C VAL A 130 -5.46 23.59 1.38
N ALA A 131 -5.11 23.24 2.62
CA ALA A 131 -6.09 22.75 3.60
C ALA A 131 -7.06 23.85 4.08
N ARG A 132 -6.56 25.05 4.42
CA ARG A 132 -7.40 26.14 4.93
C ARG A 132 -8.45 26.63 3.92
N PRO A 133 -8.12 26.89 2.64
CA PRO A 133 -9.12 27.27 1.64
C PRO A 133 -10.19 26.20 1.47
N LEU A 134 -9.81 24.93 1.38
CA LEU A 134 -10.75 23.83 1.25
C LEU A 134 -11.70 23.73 2.45
N VAL A 135 -11.19 23.80 3.67
CA VAL A 135 -12.03 23.72 4.87
C VAL A 135 -12.97 24.93 4.99
N SER A 136 -12.50 26.14 4.64
CA SER A 136 -13.35 27.33 4.60
C SER A 136 -14.47 27.19 3.56
N PHE A 137 -14.15 26.65 2.38
CA PHE A 137 -15.14 26.34 1.35
C PHE A 137 -16.17 25.30 1.83
N LEU A 138 -15.73 24.17 2.39
CA LEU A 138 -16.64 23.14 2.93
C LEU A 138 -17.52 23.69 4.06
N HIS A 139 -16.97 24.53 4.93
CA HIS A 139 -17.75 25.19 5.97
C HIS A 139 -18.78 26.17 5.38
N SER A 140 -18.45 26.88 4.31
CA SER A 140 -19.41 27.75 3.60
C SER A 140 -20.58 26.98 2.99
N LEU A 141 -20.37 25.70 2.64
CA LEU A 141 -21.42 24.77 2.21
C LEU A 141 -22.22 24.19 3.40
N GLY A 142 -21.97 24.61 4.64
CA GLY A 142 -22.64 24.12 5.83
C GLY A 142 -22.13 22.77 6.35
N ALA A 143 -20.98 22.28 5.85
CA ALA A 143 -20.45 20.99 6.26
C ALA A 143 -19.90 21.00 7.70
N ASN A 144 -20.18 19.92 8.45
CA ASN A 144 -19.65 19.72 9.79
C ASN A 144 -18.25 19.07 9.72
N ILE A 145 -17.22 19.90 9.67
CA ILE A 145 -15.81 19.49 9.46
C ILE A 145 -15.34 18.43 10.47
N PRO A 146 -15.59 18.55 11.80
CA PRO A 146 -15.24 17.50 12.75
C PRO A 146 -15.87 16.13 12.45
N VAL A 147 -17.16 16.11 12.07
CA VAL A 147 -17.85 14.86 11.71
C VAL A 147 -17.24 14.28 10.45
N LEU A 148 -17.05 15.10 9.42
CA LEU A 148 -16.51 14.67 8.13
C LEU A 148 -15.07 14.12 8.24
N SER A 149 -14.23 14.76 9.06
CA SER A 149 -12.87 14.30 9.36
C SER A 149 -12.87 12.92 10.05
N ALA A 150 -13.80 12.70 10.97
CA ALA A 150 -13.93 11.42 11.67
C ALA A 150 -14.43 10.33 10.73
N CYS A 151 -15.46 10.62 9.91
CA CYS A 151 -15.97 9.71 8.89
C CYS A 151 -14.92 9.32 7.85
N ALA A 152 -14.15 10.28 7.35
CA ALA A 152 -13.07 10.00 6.40
C ALA A 152 -11.99 9.09 7.02
N THR A 153 -11.67 9.30 8.31
CA THR A 153 -10.71 8.45 9.02
C THR A 153 -11.25 7.03 9.22
N ASP A 154 -12.50 6.89 9.66
CA ASP A 154 -13.14 5.60 9.87
C ASP A 154 -13.28 4.83 8.54
N LEU A 155 -13.55 5.52 7.43
CA LEU A 155 -13.59 4.93 6.09
C LEU A 155 -12.22 4.38 5.67
N VAL A 156 -11.13 5.15 5.82
CA VAL A 156 -9.77 4.68 5.50
C VAL A 156 -9.41 3.46 6.34
N ILE A 157 -9.78 3.47 7.62
CA ILE A 157 -9.57 2.33 8.52
C ILE A 157 -10.34 1.10 8.02
N SER A 158 -11.62 1.26 7.66
CA SER A 158 -12.44 0.14 7.19
C SER A 158 -11.95 -0.42 5.86
N LEU A 159 -11.58 0.42 4.90
CA LEU A 159 -10.96 0.00 3.63
C LEU A 159 -9.67 -0.79 3.87
N SER A 160 -8.84 -0.34 4.82
CA SER A 160 -7.64 -1.05 5.24
C SER A 160 -7.93 -2.39 5.88
N ASP A 161 -8.96 -2.52 6.71
CA ASP A 161 -9.26 -3.77 7.38
C ASP A 161 -9.80 -4.81 6.37
N THR A 162 -10.61 -4.39 5.39
CA THR A 162 -11.04 -5.25 4.29
C THR A 162 -9.85 -5.74 3.47
N GLN A 163 -8.95 -4.83 3.05
CA GLN A 163 -7.76 -5.20 2.26
C GLN A 163 -6.75 -6.04 3.05
N LEU A 164 -6.69 -5.88 4.36
CA LEU A 164 -5.83 -6.70 5.21
C LEU A 164 -6.28 -8.16 5.20
N VAL A 165 -7.58 -8.41 5.29
CA VAL A 165 -8.12 -9.78 5.24
C VAL A 165 -8.04 -10.35 3.83
N THR A 166 -8.51 -9.60 2.82
CA THR A 166 -8.54 -10.11 1.43
C THR A 166 -7.14 -10.26 0.85
N GLY A 167 -6.26 -9.29 1.08
CA GLY A 167 -4.87 -9.38 0.63
C GLY A 167 -4.13 -10.52 1.32
N LEU A 168 -4.33 -10.73 2.62
CA LEU A 168 -3.69 -11.84 3.35
C LEU A 168 -4.18 -13.19 2.81
N ALA A 169 -5.48 -13.32 2.52
CA ALA A 169 -6.02 -14.52 1.90
C ALA A 169 -5.39 -14.80 0.53
N VAL A 170 -5.25 -13.77 -0.32
CA VAL A 170 -4.59 -13.88 -1.63
C VAL A 170 -3.13 -14.31 -1.48
N LEU A 171 -2.34 -13.65 -0.63
CA LEU A 171 -0.93 -14.01 -0.41
C LEU A 171 -0.76 -15.41 0.16
N VAL A 172 -1.55 -15.78 1.17
CA VAL A 172 -1.47 -17.11 1.79
C VAL A 172 -1.89 -18.17 0.78
N GLY A 173 -2.95 -17.94 0.00
CA GLY A 173 -3.39 -18.85 -1.06
C GLY A 173 -2.33 -19.04 -2.13
N ALA A 174 -1.78 -17.94 -2.65
CA ALA A 174 -0.72 -17.93 -3.65
C ALA A 174 0.55 -18.64 -3.16
N LEU A 175 1.01 -18.36 -1.94
CA LEU A 175 2.20 -19.02 -1.39
C LEU A 175 1.94 -20.49 -1.09
N ALA A 176 0.76 -20.82 -0.56
CA ALA A 176 0.43 -22.21 -0.27
C ALA A 176 0.30 -23.05 -1.55
N SER A 177 -0.19 -22.50 -2.66
CA SER A 177 -0.29 -23.20 -3.95
C SER A 177 1.08 -23.47 -4.58
N VAL A 178 2.09 -22.62 -4.31
CA VAL A 178 3.48 -22.88 -4.74
C VAL A 178 4.08 -24.09 -4.02
N TYR A 179 3.85 -24.21 -2.70
CA TYR A 179 4.50 -25.25 -1.89
C TYR A 179 3.71 -26.56 -1.80
N ARG A 180 2.39 -26.55 -2.00
CA ARG A 180 1.60 -27.79 -2.03
C ARG A 180 1.88 -28.58 -3.31
N SER A 181 2.16 -29.86 -3.14
CA SER A 181 2.46 -30.78 -4.26
C SER A 181 1.24 -31.50 -4.82
N ASP A 182 0.05 -31.28 -4.25
CA ASP A 182 -1.15 -32.12 -4.40
C ASP A 182 -2.30 -31.42 -5.16
N HIS A 183 -2.03 -30.29 -5.81
CA HIS A 183 -3.03 -29.61 -6.63
C HIS A 183 -2.97 -30.13 -8.07
N ASP A 184 -4.12 -30.56 -8.58
CA ASP A 184 -4.29 -31.00 -9.98
C ASP A 184 -3.89 -29.92 -11.00
N GLU A 185 -3.98 -28.63 -10.62
CA GLU A 185 -3.50 -27.51 -11.42
C GLU A 185 -2.58 -26.61 -10.58
N PRO A 186 -1.25 -26.63 -10.82
CA PRO A 186 -0.32 -25.81 -10.09
C PRO A 186 -0.41 -24.35 -10.54
N MET A 187 -0.26 -23.42 -9.60
CA MET A 187 -0.36 -21.99 -9.91
C MET A 187 0.79 -21.53 -10.80
N THR A 188 0.46 -20.96 -11.95
CA THR A 188 1.46 -20.48 -12.91
C THR A 188 2.14 -19.19 -12.42
N VAL A 189 3.31 -18.90 -12.99
CA VAL A 189 4.08 -17.67 -12.70
C VAL A 189 3.24 -16.42 -12.94
N TYR A 190 2.43 -16.42 -14.01
CA TYR A 190 1.49 -15.34 -14.30
C TYR A 190 0.51 -15.09 -13.14
N HIS A 191 -0.23 -16.10 -12.70
CA HIS A 191 -1.22 -15.92 -11.62
C HIS A 191 -0.57 -15.57 -10.29
N PHE A 192 0.62 -16.12 -10.02
CA PHE A 192 1.42 -15.72 -8.86
C PHE A 192 1.77 -14.23 -8.90
N THR A 193 2.22 -13.75 -10.06
CA THR A 193 2.59 -12.34 -10.26
C THR A 193 1.38 -11.43 -10.07
N ILE A 194 0.23 -11.79 -10.64
CA ILE A 194 -1.03 -11.05 -10.41
C ILE A 194 -1.41 -11.04 -8.92
N ALA A 195 -1.30 -12.17 -8.21
CA ALA A 195 -1.58 -12.24 -6.78
C ALA A 195 -0.65 -11.31 -5.95
N ALA A 196 0.64 -11.25 -6.29
CA ALA A 196 1.58 -10.33 -5.67
C ALA A 196 1.24 -8.85 -5.96
N ASP A 197 0.81 -8.54 -7.19
CA ASP A 197 0.36 -7.19 -7.56
C ASP A 197 -0.93 -6.78 -6.82
N LEU A 198 -1.88 -7.70 -6.64
CA LEU A 198 -3.07 -7.46 -5.82
C LEU A 198 -2.66 -7.12 -4.38
N ALA A 199 -1.73 -7.88 -3.81
CA ALA A 199 -1.21 -7.63 -2.48
C ALA A 199 -0.47 -6.28 -2.36
N TRP A 200 0.15 -5.81 -3.44
CA TRP A 200 0.74 -4.46 -3.49
C TRP A 200 -0.32 -3.35 -3.27
N PHE A 201 -1.51 -3.49 -3.85
CA PHE A 201 -2.62 -2.57 -3.60
C PHE A 201 -3.11 -2.61 -2.14
N SER A 202 -3.15 -3.80 -1.53
CA SER A 202 -3.44 -3.91 -0.09
C SER A 202 -2.38 -3.20 0.74
N SER A 203 -1.10 -3.33 0.38
CA SER A 203 -0.01 -2.61 1.05
C SER A 203 -0.19 -1.08 1.00
N THR A 204 -0.53 -0.54 -0.17
CA THR A 204 -0.82 0.90 -0.35
C THR A 204 -1.96 1.36 0.58
N THR A 205 -2.99 0.52 0.72
CA THR A 205 -4.15 0.75 1.60
C THR A 205 -3.73 0.71 3.07
N HIS A 206 -2.86 -0.23 3.46
CA HIS A 206 -2.30 -0.33 4.81
C HIS A 206 -1.46 0.91 5.18
N LEU A 207 -0.54 1.33 4.31
CA LEU A 207 0.32 2.50 4.57
C LEU A 207 -0.50 3.80 4.67
N SER A 208 -1.48 3.99 3.78
CA SER A 208 -2.47 5.08 3.82
C SER A 208 -3.17 5.15 5.19
N SER A 209 -3.55 3.99 5.72
CA SER A 209 -4.25 3.90 6.99
C SER A 209 -3.35 4.21 8.20
N LEU A 210 -2.06 3.83 8.15
CA LEU A 210 -1.07 4.19 9.16
C LEU A 210 -0.84 5.71 9.19
N LEU A 211 -0.79 6.34 8.01
CA LEU A 211 -0.64 7.79 7.88
C LEU A 211 -1.80 8.54 8.55
N VAL A 212 -3.05 8.13 8.33
CA VAL A 212 -4.21 8.77 8.99
C VAL A 212 -4.23 8.48 10.50
N LEU A 213 -3.85 7.26 10.92
CA LEU A 213 -3.80 6.89 12.34
C LEU A 213 -2.84 7.77 13.17
N ARG A 214 -1.75 8.28 12.58
CA ARG A 214 -0.84 9.23 13.26
C ARG A 214 -1.56 10.45 13.82
N TYR A 215 -2.63 10.87 13.15
CA TYR A 215 -3.42 12.04 13.49
C TYR A 215 -4.67 11.72 14.31
N HIS A 216 -4.96 10.43 14.53
CA HIS A 216 -6.19 10.03 15.21
C HIS A 216 -6.15 10.34 16.72
N PRO A 217 -7.18 11.01 17.28
CA PRO A 217 -7.22 11.45 18.68
C PRO A 217 -7.08 10.31 19.72
N ARG A 218 -7.43 9.07 19.36
CA ARG A 218 -7.31 7.91 20.28
C ARG A 218 -5.86 7.46 20.52
N ILE A 219 -4.94 7.80 19.60
CA ILE A 219 -3.49 7.54 19.73
C ILE A 219 -2.77 8.79 20.26
N SER A 220 -3.27 9.98 19.90
CA SER A 220 -2.76 11.26 20.37
C SER A 220 -3.17 11.50 21.82
N ALA A 221 -2.34 11.04 22.76
CA ALA A 221 -2.48 11.23 24.19
C ALA A 221 -2.49 12.72 24.58
N LYS A 222 -3.62 13.41 24.41
CA LYS A 222 -3.86 14.68 25.10
C LYS A 222 -4.12 14.37 26.57
N LYS A 223 -3.14 14.75 27.40
CA LYS A 223 -3.23 14.92 28.86
C LYS A 223 -4.59 15.52 29.24
N GLY A 224 -5.37 14.83 30.06
CA GLY A 224 -6.54 15.46 30.67
C GLY A 224 -7.52 14.55 31.41
N HIS A 225 -7.61 13.26 31.09
CA HIS A 225 -8.47 12.32 31.81
C HIS A 225 -7.72 11.03 32.09
N ARG A 226 -7.68 10.59 33.36
CA ARG A 226 -7.18 9.26 33.75
C ARG A 226 -8.06 8.23 33.04
N PRO A 227 -7.56 7.48 32.05
CA PRO A 227 -8.36 6.44 31.44
C PRO A 227 -8.50 5.31 32.47
N THR A 228 -9.72 4.87 32.72
CA THR A 228 -9.97 3.64 33.47
C THR A 228 -9.31 2.47 32.72
N HIS A 229 -8.53 1.64 33.42
CA HIS A 229 -7.70 0.57 32.85
C HIS A 229 -8.45 -0.29 31.81
N ARG A 230 -9.73 -0.62 32.09
CA ARG A 230 -10.61 -1.42 31.21
C ARG A 230 -10.91 -0.78 29.85
N ARG A 231 -11.00 0.55 29.76
CA ARG A 231 -11.29 1.28 28.50
C ARG A 231 -10.07 1.38 27.59
N THR A 232 -8.87 1.28 28.16
CA THR A 232 -7.59 1.34 27.43
C THR A 232 -7.32 0.08 26.62
N TRP A 233 -7.63 -1.10 27.16
CA TRP A 233 -7.40 -2.39 26.49
C TRP A 233 -8.36 -2.62 25.30
N ILE A 234 -9.63 -2.22 25.45
CA ILE A 234 -10.65 -2.35 24.39
C ILE A 234 -10.25 -1.59 23.11
N VAL A 235 -9.52 -0.48 23.24
CA VAL A 235 -9.08 0.34 22.09
C VAL A 235 -7.69 -0.08 21.58
N ARG A 236 -6.80 -0.55 22.47
CA ARG A 236 -5.43 -0.93 22.08
C ARG A 236 -5.34 -2.31 21.46
N LEU A 237 -6.21 -3.24 21.83
CA LEU A 237 -6.19 -4.61 21.30
C LEU A 237 -6.47 -4.66 19.79
N PRO A 238 -7.52 -4.03 19.24
CA PRO A 238 -7.76 -4.04 17.79
C PRO A 238 -6.63 -3.37 17.00
N LEU A 239 -6.10 -2.26 17.52
CA LEU A 239 -4.95 -1.58 16.92
C LEU A 239 -3.71 -2.49 16.91
N ALA A 240 -3.42 -3.19 18.01
CA ALA A 240 -2.28 -4.10 18.10
C ALA A 240 -2.43 -5.28 17.14
N ILE A 241 -3.62 -5.91 17.09
CA ILE A 241 -3.91 -7.01 16.15
C ILE A 241 -3.70 -6.55 14.72
N ARG A 242 -4.24 -5.38 14.35
CA ARG A 242 -4.06 -4.82 13.01
C ARG A 242 -2.60 -4.58 12.67
N LEU A 243 -1.82 -4.00 13.57
CA LEU A 243 -0.39 -3.77 13.33
C LEU A 243 0.38 -5.08 13.17
N ILE A 244 0.09 -6.09 13.99
CA ILE A 244 0.71 -7.42 13.88
C ILE A 244 0.37 -8.06 12.54
N LEU A 245 -0.91 -8.04 12.15
CA LEU A 245 -1.35 -8.58 10.86
C LEU A 245 -0.73 -7.81 9.68
N MET A 246 -0.56 -6.49 9.78
CA MET A 246 0.14 -5.70 8.77
C MET A 246 1.63 -6.05 8.68
N VAL A 247 2.29 -6.36 9.80
CA VAL A 247 3.69 -6.85 9.80
C VAL A 247 3.78 -8.23 9.14
N ILE A 248 2.86 -9.14 9.48
CA ILE A 248 2.78 -10.47 8.86
C ILE A 248 2.55 -10.32 7.35
N PHE A 249 1.59 -9.49 6.97
CA PHE A 249 1.30 -9.19 5.56
C PHE A 249 2.53 -8.64 4.84
N ALA A 250 3.24 -7.67 5.41
CA ALA A 250 4.46 -7.12 4.82
C ALA A 250 5.55 -8.19 4.66
N GLY A 251 5.70 -9.09 5.63
CA GLY A 251 6.62 -10.21 5.55
C GLY A 251 6.27 -11.21 4.44
N LEU A 252 4.99 -11.54 4.30
CA LEU A 252 4.50 -12.41 3.21
C LEU A 252 4.63 -11.75 1.84
N LEU A 253 4.36 -10.43 1.74
CA LEU A 253 4.55 -9.68 0.51
C LEU A 253 6.03 -9.63 0.13
N LEU A 254 6.94 -9.38 1.09
CA LEU A 254 8.37 -9.47 0.87
C LEU A 254 8.75 -10.85 0.35
N TRP A 255 8.29 -11.91 1.00
CA TRP A 255 8.54 -13.28 0.56
C TRP A 255 8.04 -13.54 -0.88
N ALA A 256 6.82 -13.12 -1.20
CA ALA A 256 6.28 -13.23 -2.55
C ALA A 256 7.11 -12.45 -3.58
N THR A 257 7.58 -11.25 -3.24
CA THR A 257 8.48 -10.49 -4.12
C THR A 257 9.84 -11.16 -4.30
N MET A 258 10.38 -11.82 -3.27
CA MET A 258 11.64 -12.57 -3.39
C MET A 258 11.50 -13.74 -4.35
N LEU A 259 10.37 -14.45 -4.32
CA LEU A 259 10.08 -15.52 -5.27
C LEU A 259 10.04 -15.02 -6.72
N GLY A 260 9.66 -13.76 -6.96
CA GLY A 260 9.71 -13.16 -8.29
C GLY A 260 11.12 -12.82 -8.80
N GLY A 261 12.18 -13.17 -8.07
CA GLY A 261 13.59 -12.81 -8.38
C GLY A 261 14.38 -13.87 -9.14
N TYR A 262 13.79 -15.05 -9.36
CA TYR A 262 14.42 -16.10 -10.15
C TYR A 262 14.62 -15.66 -11.60
N GLU A 263 15.70 -16.14 -12.21
CA GLU A 263 15.96 -15.92 -13.63
C GLU A 263 14.77 -16.36 -14.48
N CYS A 264 14.60 -15.72 -15.63
CA CYS A 264 13.56 -16.04 -16.60
C CYS A 264 12.11 -15.87 -16.14
N TRP A 265 11.83 -15.37 -14.92
CA TRP A 265 10.48 -15.19 -14.38
C TRP A 265 9.49 -14.56 -15.38
N TYR A 266 9.91 -13.51 -16.09
CA TYR A 266 9.08 -12.82 -17.08
C TYR A 266 8.96 -13.52 -18.44
N SER A 267 9.80 -14.51 -18.71
CA SER A 267 9.82 -15.28 -19.95
C SER A 267 9.00 -16.58 -19.85
N ILE A 268 8.69 -17.04 -18.64
CA ILE A 268 8.10 -18.36 -18.37
C ILE A 268 6.74 -18.27 -17.65
N MET A 269 5.92 -17.30 -18.07
CA MET A 269 4.63 -16.95 -17.45
C MET A 269 3.61 -18.08 -17.35
N ALA A 270 3.62 -18.99 -18.34
CA ALA A 270 2.72 -20.14 -18.41
C ALA A 270 3.15 -21.30 -17.50
N CYS A 271 4.41 -21.32 -17.08
CA CYS A 271 4.97 -22.43 -16.33
C CYS A 271 4.50 -22.42 -14.87
N PRO A 272 4.42 -23.59 -14.21
CA PRO A 272 4.17 -23.66 -12.78
C PRO A 272 5.26 -22.92 -11.98
N THR A 273 4.83 -22.08 -11.05
CA THR A 273 5.75 -21.25 -10.23
C THR A 273 6.78 -22.09 -9.46
N LYS A 274 6.39 -23.29 -9.01
CA LYS A 274 7.30 -24.20 -8.29
C LYS A 274 8.51 -24.61 -9.13
N CYS A 275 8.36 -24.69 -10.45
CA CYS A 275 9.43 -25.13 -11.34
C CYS A 275 10.47 -24.04 -11.62
N THR A 276 10.18 -22.78 -11.30
CA THR A 276 11.14 -21.69 -11.44
C THR A 276 12.10 -21.59 -10.26
N LEU A 277 11.79 -22.26 -9.14
CA LEU A 277 12.57 -22.20 -7.90
C LEU A 277 13.94 -22.91 -8.00
N THR A 278 14.17 -23.72 -9.04
CA THR A 278 15.45 -24.40 -9.29
C THR A 278 16.50 -23.47 -9.90
N TYR A 279 16.07 -22.34 -10.48
CA TYR A 279 16.96 -21.40 -11.13
C TYR A 279 17.72 -20.55 -10.11
N PRO A 280 18.88 -20.01 -10.48
CA PRO A 280 19.51 -18.97 -9.69
C PRO A 280 18.69 -17.67 -9.78
N TRP A 281 19.00 -16.73 -8.90
CA TRP A 281 18.50 -15.36 -9.00
C TRP A 281 19.36 -14.59 -9.98
N GLY A 282 18.75 -13.76 -10.83
CA GLY A 282 19.48 -12.99 -11.81
C GLY A 282 18.61 -12.21 -12.78
N GLY A 283 19.28 -11.45 -13.65
CA GLY A 283 18.67 -10.66 -14.72
C GLY A 283 17.80 -9.49 -14.27
N ASP A 284 16.88 -9.09 -15.13
CA ASP A 284 15.89 -8.05 -14.84
C ASP A 284 15.03 -8.35 -13.59
N PRO A 285 14.56 -9.60 -13.34
CA PRO A 285 13.81 -9.94 -12.13
C PRO A 285 14.52 -9.54 -10.83
N GLU A 286 15.80 -9.86 -10.67
CA GLU A 286 16.58 -9.54 -9.48
C GLU A 286 16.58 -8.03 -9.16
N THR A 287 16.75 -7.19 -10.19
CA THR A 287 16.75 -5.73 -10.03
C THR A 287 15.41 -5.23 -9.49
N TRP A 288 14.29 -5.78 -10.00
CA TRP A 288 12.95 -5.42 -9.53
C TRP A 288 12.70 -5.91 -8.10
N VAL A 289 13.22 -7.08 -7.75
CA VAL A 289 13.18 -7.60 -6.38
C VAL A 289 13.92 -6.68 -5.42
N ALA A 290 15.11 -6.20 -5.78
CA ALA A 290 15.85 -5.23 -4.98
C ALA A 290 15.07 -3.92 -4.78
N VAL A 291 14.51 -3.36 -5.86
CA VAL A 291 13.67 -2.16 -5.79
C VAL A 291 12.47 -2.39 -4.87
N ASN A 292 11.67 -3.42 -5.11
CA ASN A 292 10.47 -3.72 -4.33
C ASN A 292 10.78 -3.95 -2.85
N THR A 293 11.89 -4.62 -2.53
CA THR A 293 12.36 -4.81 -1.16
C THR A 293 12.61 -3.50 -0.47
N VAL A 294 13.36 -2.60 -1.11
CA VAL A 294 13.66 -1.28 -0.56
C VAL A 294 12.36 -0.52 -0.33
N LEU A 295 11.43 -0.52 -1.29
CA LEU A 295 10.16 0.19 -1.18
C LEU A 295 9.28 -0.34 -0.03
N ILE A 296 9.15 -1.66 0.10
CA ILE A 296 8.33 -2.27 1.16
C ILE A 296 8.95 -2.05 2.53
N VAL A 297 10.26 -2.32 2.68
CA VAL A 297 10.96 -2.15 3.96
C VAL A 297 10.95 -0.68 4.38
N TYR A 298 11.23 0.24 3.46
CA TYR A 298 11.18 1.68 3.72
C TYR A 298 9.78 2.10 4.16
N GLY A 299 8.76 1.83 3.34
CA GLY A 299 7.39 2.30 3.59
C GLY A 299 6.82 1.77 4.91
N TYR A 300 6.91 0.47 5.19
CA TYR A 300 6.40 -0.05 6.46
C TYR A 300 7.20 0.46 7.67
N SER A 301 8.52 0.55 7.56
CA SER A 301 9.36 0.99 8.67
C SER A 301 9.11 2.45 9.03
N THR A 302 9.09 3.35 8.05
CA THR A 302 8.86 4.79 8.30
C THR A 302 7.48 5.01 8.91
N HIS A 303 6.44 4.41 8.32
CA HIS A 303 5.06 4.59 8.79
C HIS A 303 4.80 4.02 10.18
N MET A 304 5.37 2.86 10.51
CA MET A 304 5.25 2.26 11.85
C MET A 304 6.06 3.02 12.90
N LEU A 305 7.29 3.46 12.58
CA LEU A 305 8.13 4.23 13.51
C LEU A 305 7.52 5.58 13.85
N GLU A 306 6.91 6.27 12.88
CA GLU A 306 6.29 7.57 13.12
C GLU A 306 4.97 7.49 13.90
N LEU A 307 4.30 6.33 13.85
CA LEU A 307 3.16 6.03 14.70
C LEU A 307 3.59 5.80 16.17
N SER A 308 4.80 5.29 16.40
CA SER A 308 5.34 5.06 17.75
C SER A 308 5.68 6.37 18.47
N VAL A 309 4.97 6.64 19.56
CA VAL A 309 5.21 7.83 20.41
C VAL A 309 6.64 7.82 20.98
N THR A 310 7.12 6.64 21.38
CA THR A 310 8.47 6.46 21.93
C THR A 310 9.53 6.74 20.88
N ALA A 311 9.39 6.15 19.68
CA ALA A 311 10.35 6.34 18.60
C ALA A 311 10.39 7.80 18.13
N ARG A 312 9.22 8.43 17.97
CA ARG A 312 9.12 9.85 17.61
C ARG A 312 9.76 10.75 18.66
N LYS A 313 9.51 10.50 19.94
CA LYS A 313 10.13 11.28 21.02
C LYS A 313 11.66 11.10 21.03
N TYR A 314 12.13 9.86 20.91
CA TYR A 314 13.56 9.57 20.83
C TYR A 314 14.22 10.27 19.63
N TRP A 315 13.58 10.20 18.45
CA TRP A 315 14.02 10.90 17.25
C TRP A 315 14.14 12.41 17.49
N LEU A 316 13.10 13.05 18.04
CA LEU A 316 13.10 14.49 18.30
C LEU A 316 14.16 14.91 19.33
N ASP A 317 14.28 14.17 20.44
CA ASP A 317 15.13 14.54 21.56
C ASP A 317 16.62 14.24 21.30
N HIS A 318 16.94 13.11 20.65
CA HIS A 318 18.31 12.61 20.57
C HIS A 318 18.93 12.66 19.16
N VAL A 319 18.15 12.40 18.11
CA VAL A 319 18.68 12.26 16.76
C VAL A 319 18.58 13.57 15.99
N ARG A 320 17.36 14.12 15.91
CA ARG A 320 17.07 15.39 15.25
C ARG A 320 17.86 16.54 15.86
N SER A 321 17.97 16.63 17.19
CA SER A 321 18.68 17.70 17.87
C SER A 321 20.20 17.74 17.56
N ARG A 322 20.79 16.60 17.21
CA ARG A 322 22.20 16.49 16.83
C ARG A 322 22.42 16.80 15.34
N ILE A 323 21.46 16.45 14.49
CA ILE A 323 21.57 16.60 13.03
C ILE A 323 21.07 17.98 12.56
N LEU A 324 19.98 18.48 13.15
CA LEU A 324 19.26 19.69 12.76
C LEU A 324 19.31 20.72 13.88
N THR A 325 19.38 22.01 13.52
CA THR A 325 19.35 23.10 14.49
C THR A 325 18.04 23.10 15.29
N PRO A 326 18.09 23.26 16.63
CA PRO A 326 16.92 23.16 17.51
C PRO A 326 15.81 24.16 17.15
N ASP A 327 16.16 25.32 16.58
CA ASP A 327 15.20 26.38 16.22
C ASP A 327 14.42 26.10 14.93
N ASN A 328 14.67 24.97 14.25
CA ASN A 328 14.06 24.64 12.95
C ASN A 328 14.27 25.73 11.86
N LYS A 329 15.34 26.53 12.02
CA LYS A 329 15.78 27.53 11.04
C LYS A 329 16.84 26.91 10.14
N PRO A 330 16.81 27.17 8.82
CA PRO A 330 17.87 26.68 7.94
C PRO A 330 19.21 27.28 8.39
N PRO A 331 20.31 26.50 8.41
CA PRO A 331 21.62 27.04 8.67
C PRO A 331 21.97 28.04 7.56
N VAL A 332 22.30 29.28 7.95
CA VAL A 332 22.65 30.34 6.99
C VAL A 332 24.17 30.29 6.76
N PRO A 333 24.64 30.12 5.51
CA PRO A 333 26.06 30.19 5.20
C PRO A 333 26.57 31.59 5.54
N ARG A 334 27.55 31.68 6.45
CA ARG A 334 28.20 32.96 6.75
C ARG A 334 29.38 33.14 5.80
N LEU A 335 29.33 34.20 4.99
CA LEU A 335 30.37 34.56 4.01
C LEU A 335 31.79 34.71 4.62
N LYS A 336 31.88 34.89 5.95
CA LYS A 336 33.14 34.98 6.71
C LYS A 336 33.81 33.64 7.02
N GLN A 337 33.16 32.51 6.75
CA GLN A 337 33.73 31.19 6.94
C GLN A 337 34.32 30.78 5.60
N GLY A 338 35.62 30.46 5.54
CA GLY A 338 36.29 30.05 4.29
C GLY A 338 35.61 28.85 3.60
N ILE A 339 36.17 28.36 2.48
CA ILE A 339 35.57 27.33 1.62
C ILE A 339 35.02 26.12 2.41
N VAL A 340 35.77 25.60 3.39
CA VAL A 340 35.33 24.49 4.26
C VAL A 340 34.05 24.81 5.03
N GLY A 341 33.91 26.03 5.55
CA GLY A 341 32.71 26.45 6.27
C GLY A 341 31.50 26.65 5.36
N ILE A 342 31.72 27.13 4.13
CA ILE A 342 30.66 27.20 3.10
C ILE A 342 30.17 25.79 2.75
N VAL A 343 31.09 24.85 2.50
CA VAL A 343 30.75 23.45 2.21
C VAL A 343 29.98 22.83 3.38
N MET A 344 30.48 22.93 4.61
CA MET A 344 29.79 22.39 5.78
C MET A 344 28.41 23.02 6.01
N SER A 345 28.26 24.34 5.84
CA SER A 345 26.96 24.99 5.98
C SER A 345 25.99 24.56 4.89
N THR A 346 26.47 24.42 3.66
CA THR A 346 25.65 23.97 2.52
C THR A 346 25.21 22.52 2.72
N SER A 347 26.11 21.63 3.12
CA SER A 347 25.78 20.23 3.43
C SER A 347 24.76 20.12 4.56
N ARG A 348 24.89 20.91 5.62
CA ARG A 348 23.88 20.95 6.70
C ARG A 348 22.54 21.51 6.23
N MET A 349 22.55 22.47 5.30
CA MET A 349 21.32 22.99 4.70
C MET A 349 20.63 21.94 3.81
N LEU A 350 21.38 21.22 3.00
CA LEU A 350 20.86 20.13 2.18
C LEU A 350 20.27 19.01 3.04
N LEU A 351 20.99 18.57 4.08
CA LEU A 351 20.46 17.60 5.06
C LEU A 351 19.20 18.12 5.75
N PHE A 352 19.15 19.41 6.09
CA PHE A 352 17.95 20.02 6.67
C PHE A 352 16.75 19.91 5.75
N TRP A 353 16.89 20.27 4.48
CA TRP A 353 15.79 20.15 3.52
C TRP A 353 15.42 18.70 3.24
N PHE A 354 16.41 17.81 3.08
CA PHE A 354 16.19 16.38 2.87
C PHE A 354 15.33 15.76 3.98
N PHE A 355 15.69 15.95 5.25
CA PHE A 355 14.90 15.43 6.37
C PHE A 355 13.54 16.11 6.53
N ASN A 356 13.41 17.39 6.17
CA ASN A 356 12.10 18.05 6.15
C ASN A 356 11.22 17.52 5.00
N VAL A 357 11.78 17.18 3.83
CA VAL A 357 11.01 16.56 2.74
C VAL A 357 10.53 15.17 3.16
N LEU A 358 11.45 14.31 3.63
CA LEU A 358 11.11 12.95 4.04
C LEU A 358 10.11 12.90 5.21
N GLY A 359 10.24 13.78 6.20
CA GLY A 359 9.28 13.87 7.31
C GLY A 359 8.05 14.72 7.00
N SER A 360 7.74 14.99 5.72
CA SER A 360 6.56 15.76 5.33
C SER A 360 5.43 14.84 4.94
N ASP A 361 4.22 15.19 5.37
CA ASP A 361 3.05 14.39 5.03
C ASP A 361 2.67 14.55 3.54
N ILE A 362 3.16 15.60 2.87
CA ILE A 362 2.99 15.76 1.42
C ILE A 362 3.83 14.72 0.71
N PHE A 363 5.06 14.50 1.17
CA PHE A 363 5.92 13.46 0.64
C PHE A 363 5.28 12.09 0.87
N ASP A 364 4.77 11.80 2.07
CA ASP A 364 4.05 10.54 2.33
C ASP A 364 2.87 10.34 1.36
N VAL A 365 2.07 11.38 1.12
CA VAL A 365 0.94 11.32 0.16
C VAL A 365 1.42 11.15 -1.28
N ALA A 366 2.48 11.85 -1.67
CA ALA A 366 3.09 11.72 -3.00
C ALA A 366 3.65 10.31 -3.21
N GLU A 367 4.31 9.75 -2.21
CA GLU A 367 4.78 8.37 -2.18
C GLU A 367 3.62 7.39 -2.39
N MET A 368 2.51 7.53 -1.64
CA MET A 368 1.32 6.67 -1.85
C MET A 368 0.74 6.78 -3.26
N MET A 369 0.69 7.99 -3.83
CA MET A 369 0.20 8.19 -5.21
C MET A 369 1.12 7.54 -6.24
N VAL A 370 2.44 7.65 -6.06
CA VAL A 370 3.42 6.98 -6.92
C VAL A 370 3.28 5.45 -6.77
N TRP A 371 3.08 4.94 -5.56
CA TRP A 371 2.95 3.49 -5.29
C TRP A 371 1.70 2.92 -5.95
N PHE A 372 0.59 3.65 -5.85
CA PHE A 372 -0.64 3.31 -6.53
C PHE A 372 -0.48 3.33 -8.06
N ALA A 373 0.17 4.37 -8.61
CA ALA A 373 0.40 4.48 -10.05
C ALA A 373 1.30 3.36 -10.59
N LEU A 374 2.38 3.03 -9.86
CA LEU A 374 3.26 1.91 -10.18
C LEU A 374 2.51 0.57 -10.12
N GLY A 375 1.70 0.35 -9.08
CA GLY A 375 0.86 -0.85 -8.97
C GLY A 375 -0.10 -0.98 -10.16
N CYS A 376 -0.78 0.10 -10.55
CA CYS A 376 -1.64 0.12 -11.73
C CYS A 376 -0.88 -0.18 -13.02
N TYR A 377 0.34 0.34 -13.16
CA TYR A 377 1.19 0.07 -14.30
C TYR A 377 1.62 -1.40 -14.36
N TRP A 378 2.13 -1.97 -13.26
CA TRP A 378 2.60 -3.35 -13.18
C TRP A 378 1.48 -4.34 -13.44
N ILE A 379 0.35 -4.26 -12.73
CA ILE A 379 -0.75 -5.19 -12.93
C ILE A 379 -1.31 -5.12 -14.36
N SER A 380 -1.31 -3.93 -14.96
CA SER A 380 -1.74 -3.76 -16.36
C SER A 380 -0.72 -4.31 -17.35
N ALA A 381 0.58 -4.22 -17.06
CA ALA A 381 1.64 -4.79 -17.89
C ALA A 381 1.64 -6.32 -17.80
N ASP A 382 1.66 -6.86 -16.59
CA ASP A 382 1.68 -8.30 -16.33
C ASP A 382 0.40 -8.98 -16.85
N ARG A 383 -0.78 -8.35 -16.67
CA ARG A 383 -2.04 -8.81 -17.30
C ARG A 383 -1.96 -8.82 -18.82
N ARG A 384 -1.42 -7.77 -19.44
CA ARG A 384 -1.30 -7.70 -20.92
C ARG A 384 -0.39 -8.81 -21.45
N TRP A 385 0.70 -9.10 -20.75
CA TRP A 385 1.63 -10.16 -21.13
C TRP A 385 1.03 -11.55 -20.96
N GLY A 386 0.44 -11.86 -19.80
CA GLY A 386 -0.23 -13.16 -19.61
C GLY A 386 -1.37 -13.38 -20.60
N GLN A 387 -2.18 -12.34 -20.86
CA GLN A 387 -3.25 -12.46 -21.85
C GLN A 387 -2.74 -12.64 -23.28
N ALA A 388 -1.56 -12.13 -23.62
CA ALA A 388 -0.97 -12.34 -24.94
C ALA A 388 -0.60 -13.81 -25.19
N GLU A 389 -0.13 -14.51 -24.15
CA GLU A 389 0.22 -15.94 -24.18
C GLU A 389 -1.02 -16.87 -24.13
N MET A 390 -2.11 -16.38 -23.54
CA MET A 390 -3.34 -17.13 -23.33
C MET A 390 -4.20 -17.21 -24.60
N GLU A 391 -4.80 -18.39 -24.81
CA GLU A 391 -5.79 -18.61 -25.88
C GLU A 391 -7.04 -17.73 -25.73
N SER A 392 -7.76 -17.49 -26.83
CA SER A 392 -8.88 -16.56 -26.85
C SER A 392 -10.02 -16.93 -25.91
N GLU A 393 -10.32 -18.21 -25.72
CA GLU A 393 -11.39 -18.67 -24.83
C GLU A 393 -11.04 -18.40 -23.36
N HIS A 394 -9.86 -18.84 -22.94
CA HIS A 394 -9.33 -18.57 -21.60
C HIS A 394 -9.20 -17.07 -21.33
N ARG A 395 -8.71 -16.29 -22.30
CA ARG A 395 -8.63 -14.82 -22.17
C ARG A 395 -10.00 -14.18 -21.96
N GLN A 396 -11.04 -14.70 -22.60
CA GLN A 396 -12.41 -14.23 -22.37
C GLN A 396 -12.92 -14.64 -20.98
N ALA A 397 -12.55 -15.81 -20.48
CA ALA A 397 -12.93 -16.26 -19.14
C ALA A 397 -12.42 -15.31 -18.04
N GLU A 398 -11.19 -14.81 -18.14
CA GLU A 398 -10.67 -13.82 -17.18
C GLU A 398 -11.32 -12.43 -17.28
N ASN A 399 -11.78 -12.07 -18.48
CA ASN A 399 -12.38 -10.76 -18.77
C ASN A 399 -13.89 -10.73 -18.52
N ARG A 400 -14.50 -11.87 -18.20
CA ARG A 400 -15.90 -11.95 -17.78
C ARG A 400 -15.98 -12.02 -16.26
N LEU A 401 -17.04 -11.43 -15.72
CA LEU A 401 -17.31 -11.49 -14.29
C LEU A 401 -17.82 -12.89 -13.92
N ALA A 402 -17.01 -13.65 -13.19
CA ALA A 402 -17.36 -14.97 -12.67
C ALA A 402 -17.95 -14.90 -11.25
N TYR A 403 -18.65 -15.94 -10.80
CA TYR A 403 -19.28 -16.00 -9.48
C TYR A 403 -18.29 -15.77 -8.33
N GLY A 404 -17.12 -16.41 -8.38
CA GLY A 404 -16.06 -16.24 -7.36
C GLY A 404 -15.56 -14.79 -7.23
N GLN A 405 -15.65 -14.00 -8.31
CA GLN A 405 -15.24 -12.59 -8.33
C GLN A 405 -16.26 -11.65 -7.68
N LEU A 406 -17.48 -12.13 -7.38
CA LEU A 406 -18.50 -11.33 -6.71
C LEU A 406 -18.12 -11.07 -5.25
N ILE A 407 -17.40 -11.99 -4.60
CA ILE A 407 -16.99 -11.84 -3.19
C ILE A 407 -16.20 -10.55 -2.97
N PRO A 408 -15.05 -10.30 -3.64
CA PRO A 408 -14.28 -9.08 -3.42
C PRO A 408 -15.05 -7.80 -3.80
N ILE A 409 -15.99 -7.88 -4.76
CA ILE A 409 -16.86 -6.75 -5.12
C ILE A 409 -17.88 -6.47 -4.01
N VAL A 410 -18.54 -7.50 -3.48
CA VAL A 410 -19.52 -7.36 -2.40
C VAL A 410 -18.84 -6.88 -1.11
N LEU A 411 -17.60 -7.28 -0.86
CA LEU A 411 -16.82 -6.78 0.28
C LEU A 411 -16.56 -5.27 0.22
N LEU A 412 -16.63 -4.62 -0.95
CA LEU A 412 -16.59 -3.15 -1.06
C LEU A 412 -17.82 -2.47 -0.43
N LEU A 413 -18.91 -3.19 -0.17
CA LEU A 413 -20.05 -2.65 0.55
C LEU A 413 -19.76 -2.43 2.04
N LEU A 414 -18.84 -3.21 2.63
CA LEU A 414 -18.55 -3.11 4.06
C LEU A 414 -18.01 -1.72 4.47
N PRO A 415 -17.03 -1.12 3.76
CA PRO A 415 -16.58 0.23 4.07
C PRO A 415 -17.65 1.30 3.86
N LEU A 416 -18.59 1.10 2.92
CA LEU A 416 -19.70 2.02 2.69
C LEU A 416 -20.72 1.98 3.83
N ILE A 417 -21.05 0.78 4.30
CA ILE A 417 -21.91 0.61 5.48
C ILE A 417 -21.26 1.24 6.71
N ALA A 418 -19.97 0.96 6.93
CA ALA A 418 -19.20 1.53 8.04
C ALA A 418 -19.13 3.07 7.98
N LEU A 419 -19.06 3.66 6.79
CA LEU A 419 -19.11 5.10 6.59
C LEU A 419 -20.45 5.71 7.03
N VAL A 420 -21.56 5.07 6.65
CA VAL A 420 -22.91 5.53 7.05
C VAL A 420 -23.09 5.44 8.56
N GLU A 421 -22.68 4.32 9.17
CA GLU A 421 -22.71 4.13 10.62
C GLU A 421 -21.84 5.17 11.34
N SER A 422 -20.62 5.41 10.85
CA SER A 422 -19.71 6.42 11.38
C SER A 422 -20.35 7.82 11.32
N TYR A 423 -21.00 8.17 10.20
CA TYR A 423 -21.68 9.46 10.06
C TYR A 423 -22.81 9.64 11.08
N VAL A 424 -23.68 8.64 11.22
CA VAL A 424 -24.77 8.68 12.20
C VAL A 424 -24.21 8.85 13.61
N HIS A 425 -23.26 8.01 14.00
CA HIS A 425 -22.66 8.02 15.34
C HIS A 425 -21.98 9.37 15.66
N HIS A 426 -21.14 9.89 14.77
CA HIS A 426 -20.44 11.16 15.02
C HIS A 426 -21.36 12.38 14.93
N SER A 427 -22.38 12.35 14.08
CA SER A 427 -23.41 13.40 14.00
C SER A 427 -24.22 13.48 15.31
N GLU A 428 -24.64 12.34 15.85
CA GLU A 428 -25.31 12.30 17.16
C GLU A 428 -24.40 12.77 18.31
N ALA A 429 -23.14 12.35 18.30
CA ALA A 429 -22.16 12.77 19.31
C ALA A 429 -21.91 14.29 19.26
N ASP A 430 -21.86 14.88 18.06
CA ASP A 430 -21.71 16.33 17.90
C ASP A 430 -22.97 17.08 18.37
N LYS A 431 -24.18 16.59 18.03
CA LYS A 431 -25.45 17.13 18.55
C LYS A 431 -25.48 17.11 20.08
N LYS A 432 -25.13 15.97 20.71
CA LYS A 432 -25.06 15.85 22.17
C LYS A 432 -24.05 16.82 22.80
N LYS A 433 -22.90 17.05 22.17
CA LYS A 433 -21.94 18.07 22.65
C LYS A 433 -22.49 19.49 22.55
N ARG A 434 -23.16 19.82 21.44
CA ARG A 434 -23.71 21.18 21.22
C ARG A 434 -24.90 21.50 22.14
N PHE A 435 -25.78 20.54 22.39
CA PHE A 435 -27.05 20.75 23.10
C PHE A 435 -27.06 20.18 24.52
N GLY A 436 -26.28 19.14 24.81
CA GLY A 436 -26.20 18.51 26.14
C GLY A 436 -25.39 19.31 27.16
N GLN A 437 -24.62 20.31 26.74
CA GLN A 437 -23.99 21.27 27.65
C GLN A 437 -24.95 22.32 28.21
N CYS A 438 -26.21 22.38 27.73
CA CYS A 438 -27.23 23.31 28.24
C CYS A 438 -28.10 22.74 29.36
N SER A 439 -27.84 21.53 29.85
CA SER A 439 -28.63 20.94 30.94
C SER A 439 -27.71 20.44 32.06
N CYS A 440 -27.31 21.36 32.95
CA CYS A 440 -27.28 21.19 34.41
C CYS A 440 -26.47 22.31 35.10
N GLY A 441 -27.21 23.22 35.75
CA GLY A 441 -26.86 23.75 37.08
C GLY A 441 -26.00 25.01 37.16
N GLY A 442 -26.63 26.19 37.20
CA GLY A 442 -25.98 27.42 37.69
C GLY A 442 -26.33 28.71 36.95
N CYS A 443 -27.60 28.94 36.57
CA CYS A 443 -28.07 30.32 36.39
C CYS A 443 -28.66 30.77 37.73
N GLU A 444 -27.79 31.23 38.63
CA GLU A 444 -28.23 32.14 39.69
C GLU A 444 -28.63 33.44 39.02
N TRP A 445 -29.93 33.69 39.05
CA TRP A 445 -30.53 34.98 38.73
C TRP A 445 -30.16 36.00 39.81
N HIS A 446 -29.19 36.85 39.51
CA HIS A 446 -29.06 38.21 40.07
C HIS A 446 -28.39 39.06 38.98
N GLY A 447 -28.92 40.18 38.49
CA GLY A 447 -30.14 40.95 38.79
C GLY A 447 -30.22 42.08 37.74
N CYS A 448 -31.37 42.75 37.72
CA CYS A 448 -31.59 44.05 37.06
C CYS A 448 -30.59 45.12 37.50
#